data_AF-A0A1I6DNA5-F1
#
_entry.id   AF-A0A1I6DNA5-F1
#
_cell.length_a   1.000
_cell.length_b   1.000
_cell.length_c   1.000
_cell.angle_alpha   90.00
_cell.angle_beta   90.00
_cell.angle_gamma   90.00
#
_symmetry.space_group_name_H-M   'P 1'
#
loop_
_entity.id
_entity.type
_entity.pdbx_description
1 polymer ?
#
loop_
_entity_poly.entity_id
_entity_poly.type
_entity_poly.pdbx_seq_one_letter_code
_entity_poly.pdbx_strand_id
1 'polypeptide(L)'
;MRKTILIAILTFIVGTFSGVCGHWYFTDYMPEVKLKKAATEHQEKLNQMVRSGKVLAVKPNELTIKVENSGDKEFEGKEITIKIDSNTTIQEGMDILSKPGTAFDLTSKLKKGMYVDLMVEEDKALAIHWESPLDTAQETEGV
;
A
#
# COMPACT_ATOMS: atom_id res chain seq x y z
N MET A 1 -55.58 -36.66 4.97
CA MET A 1 -54.88 -36.01 6.11
C MET A 1 -53.40 -36.36 6.19
N ARG A 2 -52.99 -37.63 6.21
CA ARG A 2 -51.55 -38.03 6.26
C ARG A 2 -50.66 -37.44 5.14
N LYS A 3 -51.15 -37.40 3.89
CA LYS A 3 -50.41 -36.84 2.75
C LYS A 3 -50.26 -35.31 2.81
N THR A 4 -51.27 -34.62 3.33
CA THR A 4 -51.27 -33.15 3.50
C THR A 4 -50.29 -32.71 4.59
N ILE A 5 -50.20 -33.48 5.68
CA ILE A 5 -49.22 -33.22 6.76
C ILE A 5 -47.78 -33.45 6.27
N LEU A 6 -47.54 -34.49 5.47
CA LEU A 6 -46.22 -34.74 4.88
C LEU A 6 -45.75 -33.59 3.97
N ILE A 7 -46.63 -33.05 3.13
CA ILE A 7 -46.31 -31.91 2.25
C ILE A 7 -46.03 -30.64 3.07
N ALA A 8 -46.78 -30.42 4.15
CA ALA A 8 -46.56 -29.28 5.06
C ALA A 8 -45.20 -29.37 5.77
N ILE A 9 -44.79 -30.57 6.22
CA ILE A 9 -43.48 -30.78 6.83
C ILE A 9 -42.36 -30.58 5.80
N LEU A 10 -42.54 -31.07 4.58
CA LEU A 10 -41.53 -30.97 3.52
C LEU A 10 -41.29 -29.52 3.08
N THR A 11 -42.37 -28.74 2.96
CA THR A 11 -42.27 -27.29 2.65
C THR A 11 -41.64 -26.49 3.78
N PHE A 12 -41.90 -26.86 5.03
CA PHE A 12 -41.26 -26.23 6.19
C PHE A 12 -39.75 -26.49 6.23
N ILE A 13 -39.32 -27.73 5.95
CA ILE A 13 -37.91 -28.12 5.88
C ILE A 13 -37.19 -27.39 4.74
N VAL A 14 -37.79 -27.34 3.54
CA VAL A 14 -37.18 -26.62 2.40
C VAL A 14 -37.09 -25.11 2.68
N GLY A 15 -38.13 -24.50 3.26
CA GLY A 15 -38.12 -23.07 3.60
C GLY A 15 -37.05 -22.71 4.64
N THR A 16 -36.90 -23.52 5.68
CA THR A 16 -35.85 -23.33 6.70
C THR A 16 -34.45 -23.54 6.13
N PHE A 17 -34.24 -24.57 5.31
CA PHE A 17 -32.95 -24.82 4.68
C PHE A 17 -32.54 -23.72 3.71
N SER A 18 -33.46 -23.25 2.86
CA SER A 18 -33.21 -22.13 1.95
C SER A 18 -32.96 -20.82 2.69
N GLY A 19 -33.63 -20.58 3.82
CA GLY A 19 -33.40 -19.39 4.66
C GLY A 19 -32.02 -19.38 5.29
N VAL A 20 -31.57 -20.50 5.86
CA VAL A 20 -30.25 -20.62 6.50
C VAL A 20 -29.12 -20.55 5.47
N CYS A 21 -29.23 -21.27 4.34
CA CYS A 21 -28.23 -21.21 3.28
C CYS A 21 -28.17 -19.83 2.61
N GLY A 22 -29.32 -19.20 2.39
CA GLY A 22 -29.39 -17.85 1.84
C GLY A 22 -28.77 -16.82 2.77
N HIS A 23 -29.02 -16.92 4.08
CA HIS A 23 -28.43 -16.02 5.06
C HIS A 23 -26.90 -16.14 5.06
N TRP A 24 -26.36 -17.35 5.23
CA TRP A 24 -24.91 -17.59 5.28
C TRP A 24 -24.17 -17.11 4.02
N TYR A 25 -24.75 -17.34 2.83
CA TYR A 25 -24.14 -16.91 1.57
C TYR A 25 -24.10 -15.39 1.41
N PHE A 26 -25.17 -14.70 1.81
CA PHE A 26 -25.28 -13.24 1.64
C PHE A 26 -24.62 -12.44 2.77
N THR A 27 -24.57 -12.96 4.01
CA THR A 27 -24.00 -12.23 5.15
C THR A 27 -22.51 -12.43 5.34
N ASP A 28 -21.97 -13.59 4.98
CA ASP A 28 -20.57 -13.91 5.31
C ASP A 28 -19.73 -13.98 4.03
N TYR A 29 -20.18 -14.77 3.04
CA TYR A 29 -19.38 -15.01 1.83
C TYR A 29 -19.32 -13.80 0.88
N MET A 30 -20.47 -13.19 0.57
CA MET A 30 -20.50 -12.03 -0.34
C MET A 30 -19.71 -10.80 0.15
N PRO A 31 -19.84 -10.37 1.42
CA PRO A 31 -19.06 -9.24 1.90
C PRO A 31 -17.58 -9.57 1.99
N GLU A 32 -17.18 -10.78 2.38
CA GLU A 32 -15.77 -11.19 2.37
C GLU A 32 -15.14 -11.07 0.98
N VAL A 33 -15.82 -11.56 -0.06
CA VAL A 33 -15.30 -11.50 -1.42
C VAL A 33 -15.20 -10.05 -1.90
N LYS A 34 -16.18 -9.20 -1.59
CA LYS A 34 -16.15 -7.77 -1.95
C LYS A 34 -15.05 -7.02 -1.18
N LEU A 35 -14.89 -7.29 0.11
CA LEU A 35 -13.86 -6.68 0.95
C LEU A 35 -12.46 -7.10 0.51
N LYS A 36 -12.26 -8.39 0.21
CA LYS A 36 -10.99 -8.88 -0.35
C LYS A 36 -10.69 -8.22 -1.68
N LYS A 37 -11.67 -8.15 -2.58
CA LYS A 37 -11.48 -7.52 -3.89
C LYS A 37 -11.14 -6.03 -3.76
N ALA A 38 -11.88 -5.29 -2.94
CA ALA A 38 -11.58 -3.88 -2.68
C ALA A 38 -10.20 -3.70 -2.02
N ALA A 39 -9.82 -4.58 -1.08
CA ALA A 39 -8.51 -4.56 -0.46
C ALA A 39 -7.39 -4.84 -1.47
N THR A 40 -7.57 -5.81 -2.36
CA THR A 40 -6.62 -6.11 -3.44
C THR A 40 -6.49 -4.95 -4.41
N GLU A 41 -7.61 -4.36 -4.87
CA GLU A 41 -7.60 -3.19 -5.76
C GLU A 41 -6.90 -1.99 -5.10
N HIS A 42 -7.16 -1.75 -3.81
CA HIS A 42 -6.45 -0.72 -3.05
C HIS A 42 -4.96 -1.02 -2.92
N GLN A 43 -4.60 -2.27 -2.65
CA GLN A 43 -3.20 -2.67 -2.50
C GLN A 43 -2.43 -2.61 -3.81
N GLU A 44 -3.04 -3.00 -4.93
CA GLU A 44 -2.47 -2.85 -6.27
C GLU A 44 -2.20 -1.37 -6.59
N LYS A 45 -3.17 -0.48 -6.29
CA LYS A 45 -2.97 0.96 -6.48
C LYS A 45 -1.82 1.50 -5.61
N LEU A 46 -1.73 1.09 -4.34
CA LEU A 46 -0.62 1.47 -3.47
C LEU A 46 0.72 0.98 -4.02
N ASN A 47 0.79 -0.28 -4.46
CA ASN A 47 2.00 -0.86 -5.02
C ASN A 47 2.46 -0.14 -6.29
N GLN A 48 1.54 0.25 -7.18
CA GLN A 48 1.86 1.03 -8.38
C GLN A 48 2.45 2.41 -8.09
N MET A 49 2.13 2.99 -6.94
CA MET A 49 2.70 4.26 -6.50
C MET A 49 4.10 4.13 -5.89
N VAL A 50 4.51 2.91 -5.52
CA VAL A 50 5.84 2.68 -4.94
C VAL A 50 6.91 2.64 -6.03
N ARG A 51 7.96 3.45 -5.82
CA ARG A 51 9.11 3.60 -6.70
C ARG A 51 10.36 3.61 -5.84
N SER A 52 11.36 2.81 -6.21
CA SER A 52 12.60 2.66 -5.47
C SER A 52 13.79 2.91 -6.39
N GLY A 53 14.83 3.54 -5.89
CA GLY A 53 15.99 3.83 -6.73
C GLY A 53 17.07 4.68 -6.09
N LYS A 54 18.05 5.06 -6.92
CA LYS A 54 19.21 5.83 -6.48
C LYS A 54 19.03 7.31 -6.67
N VAL A 55 19.38 8.08 -5.65
CA VAL A 55 19.37 9.54 -5.67
C VAL A 55 20.44 10.08 -6.62
N LEU A 56 20.05 10.88 -7.60
CA LEU A 56 20.93 11.58 -8.52
C LEU A 56 21.20 13.02 -8.09
N ALA A 57 20.16 13.71 -7.63
CA ALA A 57 20.21 15.08 -7.15
C ALA A 57 19.15 15.32 -6.08
N VAL A 58 19.49 16.13 -5.07
CA VAL A 58 18.59 16.55 -3.99
C VAL A 58 18.54 18.06 -3.99
N LYS A 59 17.33 18.61 -4.02
CA LYS A 59 17.03 20.02 -3.75
C LYS A 59 16.05 20.10 -2.58
N PRO A 60 15.84 21.28 -1.97
CA PRO A 60 14.93 21.41 -0.83
C PRO A 60 13.50 20.90 -1.09
N ASN A 61 12.99 21.10 -2.31
CA ASN A 61 11.61 20.76 -2.68
C ASN A 61 11.51 19.76 -3.85
N GLU A 62 12.64 19.23 -4.31
CA GLU A 62 12.68 18.31 -5.45
C GLU A 62 13.72 17.22 -5.22
N LEU A 63 13.38 16.00 -5.63
CA LEU A 63 14.28 14.85 -5.58
C LEU A 63 14.32 14.21 -6.95
N THR A 64 15.53 14.11 -7.50
CA THR A 64 15.76 13.40 -8.76
C THR A 64 16.37 12.05 -8.45
N ILE A 65 15.69 10.98 -8.87
CA ILE A 65 16.17 9.60 -8.71
C ILE A 65 16.27 8.89 -10.05
N LYS A 66 17.14 7.89 -10.11
CA LYS A 66 17.11 6.84 -11.11
C LYS A 66 16.33 5.67 -10.55
N VAL A 67 15.15 5.43 -11.09
CA VAL A 67 14.27 4.35 -10.67
C VAL A 67 14.91 3.02 -11.04
N GLU A 68 15.10 2.15 -10.05
CA GLU A 68 15.59 0.78 -10.25
C GLU A 68 14.46 -0.23 -10.14
N ASN A 69 13.47 0.04 -9.29
CA ASN A 69 12.27 -0.79 -9.15
C ASN A 69 11.03 0.10 -9.02
N SER A 70 9.90 -0.31 -9.58
CA SER A 70 8.64 0.43 -9.54
C SER A 70 7.49 -0.54 -9.70
N GLY A 71 6.40 -0.32 -8.96
CA GLY A 71 5.15 -1.06 -9.19
C GLY A 71 4.54 -0.75 -10.55
N ASP A 72 4.88 0.39 -11.13
CA ASP A 72 4.58 0.73 -12.52
C ASP A 72 5.85 0.63 -13.39
N LYS A 73 5.83 -0.35 -14.31
CA LYS A 73 6.94 -0.66 -15.21
C LYS A 73 7.31 0.48 -16.15
N GLU A 74 6.41 1.44 -16.39
CA GLU A 74 6.71 2.57 -17.26
C GLU A 74 7.81 3.48 -16.70
N PHE A 75 8.05 3.44 -15.39
CA PHE A 75 9.06 4.26 -14.72
C PHE A 75 10.37 3.53 -14.46
N GLU A 76 10.40 2.20 -14.59
CA GLU A 76 11.59 1.39 -14.32
C GLU A 76 12.77 1.77 -15.24
N GLY A 77 13.94 2.02 -14.65
CA GLY A 77 15.15 2.44 -15.37
C GLY A 77 15.19 3.92 -15.80
N LYS A 78 14.11 4.70 -15.57
CA LYS A 78 14.05 6.12 -15.93
C LYS A 78 14.58 7.02 -14.83
N GLU A 79 14.99 8.22 -15.24
CA GLU A 79 15.26 9.33 -14.34
C GLU A 79 13.99 10.15 -14.17
N ILE A 80 13.54 10.28 -12.92
CA ILE A 80 12.34 11.05 -12.58
C ILE A 80 12.70 12.12 -11.56
N THR A 81 12.03 13.26 -11.68
CA THR A 81 12.11 14.34 -10.69
C THR A 81 10.77 14.48 -10.03
N ILE A 82 10.75 14.35 -8.71
CA ILE A 82 9.55 14.33 -7.91
C ILE A 82 9.54 15.56 -7.01
N LYS A 83 8.37 16.16 -6.85
CA LYS A 83 8.17 17.31 -5.96
C LYS A 83 7.91 16.85 -4.54
N ILE A 84 8.49 17.56 -3.60
CA ILE A 84 8.31 17.40 -2.15
C ILE A 84 7.62 18.64 -1.62
N ASP A 85 6.61 18.44 -0.78
CA ASP A 85 5.90 19.51 -0.10
C ASP A 85 5.69 19.20 1.39
N SER A 86 4.99 20.08 2.10
CA SER A 86 4.74 19.96 3.55
C SER A 86 3.83 18.79 3.94
N ASN A 87 3.23 18.10 2.96
CA ASN A 87 2.41 16.91 3.17
C ASN A 87 3.18 15.62 2.88
N THR A 88 4.40 15.71 2.36
CA THR A 88 5.26 14.56 2.14
C THR A 88 5.75 14.02 3.49
N THR A 89 5.51 12.73 3.73
CA THR A 89 6.05 12.01 4.88
C THR A 89 7.50 11.62 4.59
N ILE A 90 8.42 11.92 5.51
CA ILE A 90 9.86 11.67 5.36
C ILE A 90 10.30 10.81 6.53
N GLN A 91 10.90 9.67 6.20
CA GLN A 91 11.28 8.63 7.16
C GLN A 91 12.71 8.15 6.90
N GLU A 92 13.48 8.05 7.98
CA GLU A 92 14.84 7.49 8.01
C GLU A 92 14.82 6.25 8.91
N GLY A 93 15.00 5.05 8.33
CA GLY A 93 14.81 3.79 9.06
C GLY A 93 13.42 3.74 9.71
N MET A 94 13.39 3.60 11.04
CA MET A 94 12.14 3.64 11.83
C MET A 94 11.68 5.05 12.24
N ASP A 95 12.49 6.09 12.02
CA ASP A 95 12.24 7.44 12.51
C ASP A 95 11.50 8.30 11.48
N ILE A 96 10.34 8.83 11.85
CA ILE A 96 9.61 9.82 11.04
C ILE A 96 10.18 11.21 11.33
N LEU A 97 10.85 11.80 10.33
CA LEU A 97 11.50 13.10 10.42
C LEU A 97 10.55 14.27 10.08
N SER A 98 9.60 14.05 9.18
CA SER A 98 8.61 15.06 8.79
C SER A 98 7.51 15.21 9.83
N LYS A 99 7.05 16.45 10.07
CA LYS A 99 5.79 16.72 10.78
C LYS A 99 4.74 17.22 9.79
N PRO A 100 3.47 16.82 9.93
CA PRO A 100 2.40 17.30 9.06
C PRO A 100 2.37 18.83 9.00
N GLY A 101 2.39 19.39 7.78
CA GLY A 101 2.32 20.84 7.56
C GLY A 101 3.65 21.60 7.71
N THR A 102 4.77 20.90 7.92
CA THR A 102 6.11 21.53 7.97
C THR A 102 6.95 21.04 6.80
N ALA A 103 7.44 21.96 5.97
CA ALA A 103 8.41 21.63 4.93
C ALA A 103 9.73 21.21 5.58
N PHE A 104 10.25 20.06 5.17
CA PHE A 104 11.50 19.50 5.69
C PHE A 104 12.58 19.54 4.60
N ASP A 105 13.78 19.99 4.97
CA ASP A 105 14.89 20.09 4.03
C ASP A 105 15.66 18.75 3.92
N LEU A 106 15.39 18.03 2.84
CA LEU A 106 16.01 16.76 2.52
C LEU A 106 17.51 16.85 2.23
N THR A 107 18.03 18.04 1.86
CA THR A 107 19.45 18.21 1.50
C THR A 107 20.40 17.95 2.67
N SER A 108 19.89 18.04 3.91
CA SER A 108 20.64 17.78 5.13
C SER A 108 20.87 16.28 5.40
N LYS A 109 20.03 15.42 4.82
CA LYS A 109 19.98 13.97 5.11
C LYS A 109 20.32 13.11 3.90
N LEU A 110 19.70 13.40 2.76
CA LEU A 110 19.92 12.65 1.53
C LEU A 110 21.11 13.19 0.73
N LYS A 111 21.88 12.27 0.17
CA LYS A 111 23.01 12.56 -0.70
C LYS A 111 22.92 11.75 -1.99
N LYS A 112 23.57 12.25 -3.04
CA LYS A 112 23.71 11.53 -4.30
C LYS A 112 24.31 10.14 -4.05
N GLY A 113 23.70 9.12 -4.66
CA GLY A 113 24.11 7.72 -4.54
C GLY A 113 23.39 6.93 -3.44
N MET A 114 22.65 7.59 -2.54
CA MET A 114 21.80 6.88 -1.57
C MET A 114 20.63 6.20 -2.27
N TYR A 115 20.16 5.09 -1.70
CA TYR A 115 18.97 4.40 -2.14
C TYR A 115 17.77 4.89 -1.33
N VAL A 116 16.65 5.09 -2.02
CA VAL A 116 15.41 5.59 -1.42
C VAL A 116 14.22 4.83 -1.97
N ASP A 117 13.21 4.66 -1.12
CA ASP A 117 11.88 4.18 -1.46
C ASP A 117 10.89 5.35 -1.39
N LEU A 118 10.06 5.47 -2.41
CA LEU A 118 9.18 6.61 -2.61
C LEU A 118 7.78 6.10 -2.88
N MET A 119 6.78 6.70 -2.24
CA MET A 119 5.40 6.57 -2.66
C MET A 119 5.03 7.85 -3.40
N VAL A 120 4.73 7.74 -4.68
CA VAL A 120 4.51 8.89 -5.56
C VAL A 120 3.15 8.78 -6.21
N GLU A 121 2.34 9.82 -6.03
CA GLU A 121 1.09 10.00 -6.75
C GLU A 121 1.29 11.13 -7.76
N GLU A 122 1.08 10.83 -9.05
CA GLU A 122 1.40 11.72 -10.17
C GLU A 122 2.90 12.12 -10.13
N ASP A 123 3.17 13.39 -9.82
CA ASP A 123 4.51 14.00 -9.76
C ASP A 123 4.92 14.42 -8.33
N LYS A 124 4.16 14.00 -7.30
CA LYS A 124 4.38 14.40 -5.91
C LYS A 124 4.68 13.20 -5.01
N ALA A 125 5.69 13.36 -4.17
CA ALA A 125 5.99 12.37 -3.15
C ALA A 125 4.96 12.47 -2.01
N LEU A 126 4.24 11.37 -1.76
CA LEU A 126 3.43 11.19 -0.56
C LEU A 126 4.31 10.74 0.61
N ALA A 127 5.25 9.84 0.34
CA ALA A 127 6.20 9.36 1.33
C ALA A 127 7.58 9.13 0.71
N ILE A 128 8.62 9.38 1.51
CA ILE A 128 10.03 9.14 1.20
C ILE A 128 10.63 8.38 2.38
N HIS A 129 11.23 7.24 2.09
CA HIS A 129 11.92 6.39 3.04
C HIS A 129 13.33 6.09 2.55
N TRP A 130 14.28 6.01 3.48
CA TRP A 130 15.58 5.41 3.23
C TRP A 130 16.05 4.68 4.48
N GLU A 131 16.88 3.67 4.27
CA GLU A 131 17.45 2.92 5.38
C GLU A 131 18.52 3.73 6.11
N SER A 132 18.54 3.61 7.43
CA SER A 132 19.62 4.20 8.23
C SER A 132 20.84 3.29 8.17
N PRO A 133 22.06 3.82 7.96
CA PRO A 133 23.28 3.01 7.99
C PRO A 133 23.48 2.21 9.29
N LEU A 134 22.85 2.65 10.38
CA LEU A 134 22.90 2.00 11.69
C LEU A 134 21.97 0.78 11.79
N ASP A 135 20.84 0.79 11.08
CA ASP A 135 19.86 -0.29 11.10
C ASP A 135 20.33 -1.45 10.20
N THR A 136 21.00 -1.16 9.08
CA THR A 136 21.61 -2.19 8.21
C THR A 136 22.71 -2.99 8.93
N ALA A 137 23.39 -2.40 9.91
CA ALA A 137 24.42 -3.07 10.70
C ALA A 137 23.82 -4.06 11.72
N GLN A 138 22.63 -3.78 12.27
CA GLN A 138 21.96 -4.70 13.19
C GLN A 138 21.36 -5.92 12.48
N GLU A 139 20.91 -5.74 11.24
CA GLU A 139 20.35 -6.84 10.44
C GLU A 139 21.41 -7.82 9.93
N THR A 140 22.67 -7.37 9.76
CA THR A 140 23.78 -8.20 9.27
C THR A 140 24.52 -8.96 10.36
N GLU A 141 24.42 -8.56 11.64
CA GLU A 141 25.03 -9.28 12.78
C GLU A 141 24.08 -10.29 13.46
N GLY A 142 22.82 -10.37 13.02
CA GLY A 142 21.78 -11.25 13.58
C GLY A 142 21.56 -12.59 12.87
N VAL A 143 22.44 -12.99 11.94
CA VAL A 143 22.34 -14.25 11.17
C VAL A 143 23.38 -15.27 11.62
#